data_AF-A0A371F244-F1
#
_entry.id   AF-A0A371F244-F1
#
_cell.length_a   1.000
_cell.length_b   1.000
_cell.length_c   1.000
_cell.angle_alpha   90.00
_cell.angle_beta   90.00
_cell.angle_gamma   90.00
#
_symmetry.space_group_name_H-M   'P 1'
#
loop_
_entity.id
_entity.type
_entity.pdbx_description
1 polymer ?
#
loop_
_entity_poly.entity_id
_entity_poly.type
_entity_poly.pdbx_seq_one_letter_code
_entity_poly.pdbx_strand_id
1 'polypeptide(L)' 'MVLEASKEVNLPTMVHLRPYKLHWLSDKGEMVVDKQVSLAFTLGEYNDETLCDVVPMEATHTS' A
#
# COMPACT_ATOMS: atom_id res chain seq x y z
N MET A 1 4.54 -9.05 -0.86
CA MET A 1 5.06 -8.90 0.52
C MET A 1 4.07 -8.00 1.24
N VAL A 2 3.29 -8.52 2.18
CA VAL A 2 2.40 -7.69 3.00
C VAL A 2 3.26 -7.19 4.15
N LEU A 3 3.51 -5.89 4.21
CA LEU A 3 4.19 -5.28 5.34
C LEU A 3 3.10 -4.83 6.30
N GLU A 4 2.98 -5.51 7.44
CA GLU A 4 2.18 -5.00 8.54
C GLU A 4 2.95 -3.86 9.21
N ALA A 5 2.50 -2.63 8.99
CA ALA A 5 3.09 -1.43 9.57
C ALA A 5 2.45 -1.16 10.95
N SER A 6 3.22 -1.32 12.04
CA SER A 6 2.77 -1.06 13.42
C SER A 6 3.01 0.39 13.89
N LYS A 7 3.12 1.33 12.96
CA LYS A 7 3.24 2.77 13.23
C LYS A 7 2.77 3.51 11.99
N GLU A 8 2.06 4.63 12.14
CA GLU A 8 1.63 5.45 11.01
C GLU A 8 2.87 5.95 10.24
N VAL A 9 3.22 5.24 9.16
CA VAL A 9 4.38 5.59 8.34
C VAL A 9 3.89 6.59 7.28
N ASN A 10 4.29 7.84 7.43
CA ASN A 10 4.12 8.88 6.41
C ASN A 10 5.11 8.65 5.26
N LEU A 11 4.91 7.57 4.48
CA LEU A 11 5.72 7.31 3.30
C LEU A 11 5.37 8.31 2.19
N PRO A 12 6.37 8.85 1.47
CA PRO A 12 6.10 9.64 0.28
C PRO A 12 5.42 8.74 -0.76
N THR A 13 4.24 9.14 -1.22
CA THR A 13 3.49 8.44 -2.26
C THR A 13 3.58 9.21 -3.57
N MET A 14 3.47 8.48 -4.68
CA MET A 14 3.42 9.01 -6.03
C MET A 14 2.10 8.61 -6.69
N VAL A 15 1.64 9.40 -7.65
CA VAL A 15 0.46 9.07 -8.45
C VAL A 15 0.73 7.82 -9.29
N HIS A 16 -0.18 6.85 -9.22
CA HIS A 16 -0.14 5.64 -10.01
C HIS A 16 -0.40 5.98 -11.49
N LEU A 17 0.52 5.62 -12.39
CA LEU A 17 0.42 5.98 -13.82
C LEU A 17 -0.78 5.36 -14.55
N ARG A 18 -1.28 4.23 -14.04
CA ARG A 18 -2.46 3.52 -14.55
C ARG A 18 -3.46 3.16 -13.44
N PRO A 19 -4.20 4.13 -12.89
CA PRO A 19 -5.13 3.85 -11.79
C PRO A 19 -6.14 2.78 -12.19
N TYR A 20 -6.49 1.90 -11.25
CA TYR A 20 -7.39 0.80 -11.51
C TYR A 20 -8.30 0.51 -10.31
N LYS A 21 -9.34 -0.28 -10.58
CA LYS A 21 -10.44 -0.54 -9.64
C LYS A 21 -10.39 -1.98 -9.14
N LEU A 22 -10.44 -2.14 -7.83
CA LEU A 22 -10.45 -3.41 -7.12
C LEU A 22 -11.83 -3.63 -6.49
N HIS A 23 -12.64 -4.45 -7.15
CA HIS A 23 -13.99 -4.78 -6.66
C HIS A 23 -14.00 -5.83 -5.54
N TRP A 24 -13.00 -6.71 -5.48
CA TRP A 24 -13.00 -7.87 -4.58
C TRP A 24 -12.52 -7.56 -3.15
N LEU A 25 -12.00 -6.35 -2.92
CA LEU A 25 -11.36 -5.94 -1.65
C LEU A 25 -12.24 -5.04 -0.77
N SER A 26 -13.41 -4.62 -1.24
CA SER A 26 -14.27 -3.69 -0.50
C SER A 26 -15.73 -4.17 -0.51
N ASP A 27 -16.28 -4.40 0.68
CA ASP A 27 -17.68 -4.76 0.87
C ASP A 27 -18.64 -3.58 0.64
N LYS A 28 -18.11 -2.35 0.63
CA LYS A 28 -18.88 -1.10 0.56
C LYS A 28 -18.87 -0.46 -0.83
N GLY A 29 -18.28 -1.11 -1.82
CA GLY A 29 -18.21 -0.61 -3.20
C GLY A 29 -16.84 -0.74 -3.84
N GLU A 30 -16.64 -0.02 -4.94
CA GLU A 30 -15.42 -0.08 -5.74
C GLU A 30 -14.26 0.65 -5.06
N MET A 31 -13.13 -0.04 -4.86
CA MET A 31 -11.91 0.57 -4.33
C MET A 31 -10.98 0.98 -5.47
N VAL A 32 -10.52 2.23 -5.46
CA VAL A 32 -9.59 2.73 -6.48
C VAL A 32 -8.17 2.70 -5.94
N VAL A 33 -7.27 2.11 -6.71
CA VAL A 33 -5.82 2.16 -6.50
C VAL A 33 -5.25 3.22 -7.44
N ASP A 34 -4.91 4.38 -6.89
CA ASP A 34 -4.41 5.55 -7.62
C ASP A 34 -3.07 6.07 -7.11
N LYS A 35 -2.49 5.42 -6.10
CA LYS A 35 -1.21 5.79 -5.49
C LYS A 35 -0.28 4.60 -5.38
N GLN A 36 1.01 4.88 -5.49
CA GLN A 36 2.10 3.93 -5.30
C GLN A 36 3.16 4.51 -4.36
N VAL A 37 3.96 3.64 -3.80
CA VAL A 37 5.14 3.98 -3.01
C VAL A 37 6.32 3.15 -3.50
N SER A 38 7.48 3.79 -3.65
CA SER A 38 8.71 3.05 -3.84
C SER A 38 9.25 2.64 -2.48
N LEU A 39 9.46 1.35 -2.29
CA LEU A 39 9.97 0.81 -1.04
C LEU A 39 11.31 0.12 -1.29
N ALA A 40 12.37 0.72 -0.76
CA ALA A 40 13.66 0.08 -0.62
C ALA A 40 13.68 -0.75 0.66
N PHE A 41 14.14 -2.00 0.57
CA PHE A 41 14.37 -2.86 1.72
C PHE A 41 15.67 -3.64 1.59
N THR A 42 16.21 -4.03 2.75
CA THR A 42 17.43 -4.81 2.85
C THR A 42 17.16 -6.08 3.64
N LEU A 43 17.55 -7.23 3.08
CA LEU A 43 17.48 -8.54 3.73
C LEU A 43 18.88 -9.17 3.79
N GLY A 44 19.56 -9.01 4.92
CA GLY A 44 20.97 -9.38 5.04
C GLY A 44 21.82 -8.51 4.10
N GLU A 45 22.52 -9.14 3.16
CA GLU A 45 23.30 -8.45 2.13
C GLU A 45 22.49 -8.07 0.88
N TYR A 46 21.25 -8.57 0.77
CA TYR A 46 20.38 -8.27 -0.37
C TYR A 46 19.74 -6.91 -0.21
N ASN A 47 19.85 -6.07 -1.23
CA ASN A 47 19.21 -4.76 -1.30
C ASN A 47 18.34 -4.72 -2.55
N ASP A 48 17.09 -4.31 -2.39
CA ASP A 48 16.16 -4.17 -3.51
C ASP A 48 15.21 -3.00 -3.28
N GLU A 49 14.63 -2.53 -4.38
CA GLU A 49 13.64 -1.46 -4.39
C GLU A 49 12.46 -1.89 -5.26
N THR A 50 11.28 -1.89 -4.65
CA THR A 50 10.05 -2.33 -5.30
C THR A 50 8.98 -1.26 -5.25
N LEU A 51 8.25 -1.09 -6.36
CA LEU A 51 7.07 -0.25 -6.43
C LEU A 51 5.85 -1.01 -5.92
N CYS A 52 5.18 -0.46 -4.92
CA CYS A 52 4.03 -1.07 -4.26
C CYS A 52 2.78 -0.20 -4.41
N ASP A 53 1.64 -0.85 -4.63
CA ASP A 53 0.34 -0.18 -4.66
C ASP A 53 -0.11 0.19 -3.24
N VAL A 54 -0.62 1.41 -3.09
CA VAL A 54 -1.19 1.89 -1.82
C VAL A 54 -2.68 1.62 -1.86
N VAL A 55 -3.13 0.77 -0.95
CA VAL A 55 -4.53 0.40 -0.79
C VAL A 55 -5.03 0.98 0.53
N PRO A 56 -6.07 1.83 0.54
CA PRO A 56 -6.65 2.33 1.77
C PRO A 56 -7.28 1.17 2.55
N MET A 57 -6.93 1.05 3.82
CA MET A 57 -7.50 0.05 4.72
C MET A 57 -8.14 0.77 5.90
N GLU A 58 -9.43 0.50 6.12
CA GLU A 58 -10.16 1.02 7.28
C GLU A 58 -9.76 0.21 8.52
N ALA A 59 -8.87 0.74 9.35
CA ALA A 59 -8.56 0.12 10.64
C ALA A 59 -9.74 0.37 11.60
N THR A 60 -10.44 -0.70 12.01
CA THR A 60 -11.50 -0.58 13.01
C THR A 60 -10.85 -0.58 14.39
N HIS A 61 -10.87 0.56 15.08
CA HIS A 61 -10.51 0.63 16.49
C HIS A 61 -11.60 -0.06 17.32
N THR A 62 -11.37 -1.31 17.74
CA THR A 62 -12.18 -1.91 18.81
C THR A 62 -11.66 -1.38 20.14
N SER A 63 -12.30 -0.31 20.63
CA SER A 63 -12.16 0.13 22.03
C SER A 63 -12.81 -0.86 22.99
#